data_AF-D2RFY2-F1
#
_entry.id   AF-D2RFY2-F1
#
_cell.length_a   1.000
_cell.length_b   1.000
_cell.length_c   1.000
_cell.angle_alpha   90.00
_cell.angle_beta   90.00
_cell.angle_gamma   90.00
#
_symmetry.space_group_name_H-M   'P 1'
#
loop_
_entity.id
_entity.type
_entity.pdbx_description
1 polymer ?
#
loop_
_entity_poly.entity_id
_entity_poly.type
_entity_poly.pdbx_seq_one_letter_code
_entity_poly.pdbx_strand_id
1 'polypeptide(L)'
;MSVGWDASHGEFLIEDYYYFSKLKRMAKNEGIEIYQEDDFKKLGEHDVIVFNYPEEKFRSWEIRKISNWLKKGKRIVFATYYGNMDSTAENINKVLTKLEIPIRINGDVVVDLENNAGDMMFPICKYKTYKVVMPCASSLTTNNNALIISETGLTHPNGYRSPVVGAMYKDKGEIIVLGTCVFWDNYSLELLDNKILALDILRC
;
A
#
# COMPACT_ATOMS: atom_id res chain seq x y z
N MET A 1 -15.14 -5.73 11.87
CA MET A 1 -13.71 -5.53 11.63
C MET A 1 -13.44 -4.04 11.62
N SER A 2 -12.30 -3.62 12.16
CA SER A 2 -11.90 -2.21 12.16
C SER A 2 -10.53 -1.99 11.54
N VAL A 3 -10.40 -0.85 10.86
CA VAL A 3 -9.16 -0.38 10.24
C VAL A 3 -8.77 0.93 10.92
N GLY A 4 -7.54 1.00 11.42
CA GLY A 4 -6.90 2.24 11.84
C GLY A 4 -6.13 2.82 10.67
N TRP A 5 -6.55 4.00 10.20
CA TRP A 5 -5.89 4.77 9.16
C TRP A 5 -5.05 5.85 9.83
N ASP A 6 -3.74 5.77 9.66
CA ASP A 6 -2.83 6.73 10.27
C ASP A 6 -3.03 8.14 9.70
N ALA A 7 -2.95 9.12 10.59
CA ALA A 7 -2.98 10.55 10.29
C ALA A 7 -1.86 11.29 11.07
N SER A 8 -0.86 10.57 11.57
CA SER A 8 0.21 11.10 12.41
C SER A 8 1.55 11.33 11.70
N HIS A 9 1.69 10.95 10.42
CA HIS A 9 2.93 11.08 9.64
C HIS A 9 2.74 11.78 8.28
N GLY A 10 1.75 12.66 8.16
CA GLY A 10 1.51 13.42 6.92
C GLY A 10 0.81 12.60 5.83
N GLU A 11 0.03 11.59 6.22
CA GLU A 11 -0.69 10.73 5.30
C GLU A 11 -1.73 11.46 4.47
N PHE A 12 -2.00 10.90 3.29
CA PHE A 12 -3.29 11.15 2.66
C PHE A 12 -4.42 10.55 3.49
N LEU A 13 -5.29 11.43 3.96
CA LEU A 13 -6.36 11.10 4.90
C LEU A 13 -7.51 10.37 4.21
N ILE A 14 -8.03 9.33 4.86
CA ILE A 14 -9.21 8.59 4.38
C ILE A 14 -10.47 9.46 4.32
N GLU A 15 -10.52 10.52 5.12
CA GLU A 15 -11.63 11.47 5.15
C GLU A 15 -11.51 12.57 4.08
N ASP A 16 -10.41 12.61 3.31
CA ASP A 16 -10.28 13.54 2.20
C ASP A 16 -11.40 13.28 1.18
N TYR A 17 -12.31 14.25 1.07
CA TYR A 17 -13.47 14.15 0.20
C TYR A 17 -13.07 13.98 -1.27
N TYR A 18 -12.04 14.69 -1.72
CA TYR A 18 -11.61 14.72 -3.11
C TYR A 18 -10.88 13.45 -3.52
N TYR A 19 -10.10 12.88 -2.61
CA TYR A 19 -9.21 11.76 -2.97
C TYR A 19 -9.62 10.40 -2.41
N PHE A 20 -10.09 10.24 -1.17
CA PHE A 20 -10.21 8.91 -0.55
C PHE A 20 -11.56 8.56 0.09
N SER A 21 -12.48 9.53 0.22
CA SER A 21 -13.75 9.34 0.93
C SER A 21 -14.65 8.22 0.40
N LYS A 22 -14.52 7.84 -0.88
CA LYS A 22 -15.30 6.76 -1.49
C LYS A 22 -14.94 5.39 -0.93
N LEU A 23 -13.67 5.15 -0.61
CA LEU A 23 -13.20 3.90 0.00
C LEU A 23 -13.92 3.65 1.32
N LYS A 24 -13.99 4.65 2.20
CA LYS A 24 -14.66 4.56 3.51
C LYS A 24 -16.12 4.14 3.38
N ARG A 25 -16.86 4.74 2.44
CA ARG A 25 -18.27 4.38 2.18
C ARG A 25 -18.41 2.96 1.65
N MET A 26 -17.56 2.55 0.71
CA MET A 26 -17.58 1.19 0.16
C MET A 26 -17.22 0.14 1.21
N ALA A 27 -16.18 0.39 2.02
CA ALA A 27 -15.75 -0.47 3.11
C ALA A 27 -16.85 -0.65 4.16
N LYS A 28 -17.56 0.43 4.51
CA LYS A 28 -18.68 0.39 5.46
C LYS A 28 -19.81 -0.54 4.99
N ASN A 29 -20.17 -0.49 3.70
CA ASN A 29 -21.18 -1.37 3.12
C ASN A 29 -20.77 -2.85 3.18
N GLU A 30 -19.48 -3.13 3.35
CA GLU A 30 -18.86 -4.46 3.44
C GLU A 30 -18.54 -4.85 4.89
N GLY A 31 -19.03 -4.10 5.88
CA GLY A 31 -18.84 -4.37 7.32
C GLY A 31 -17.45 -4.02 7.86
N ILE A 32 -16.70 -3.19 7.13
CA ILE A 32 -15.37 -2.69 7.49
C ILE A 32 -15.50 -1.23 7.95
N GLU A 33 -15.27 -0.98 9.23
CA GLU A 33 -15.27 0.37 9.79
C GLU A 33 -13.84 0.95 9.78
N ILE A 34 -13.66 2.10 9.13
CA ILE A 34 -12.35 2.78 9.03
C ILE A 34 -12.34 4.01 9.93
N TYR A 35 -11.38 4.05 10.84
CA TYR A 35 -11.13 5.13 11.79
C TYR A 35 -9.86 5.86 11.40
N GLN A 36 -9.92 7.17 11.30
CA GLN A 36 -8.73 8.00 11.15
C GLN A 36 -8.17 8.28 12.53
N GLU A 37 -6.91 7.94 12.77
CA GLU A 37 -6.27 8.06 14.08
C GLU A 37 -5.03 8.95 14.00
N ASP A 38 -5.05 10.04 14.76
CA ASP A 38 -3.93 10.98 14.93
C ASP A 38 -3.01 10.59 16.10
N ASP A 39 -3.49 9.75 17.02
CA ASP A 39 -2.66 9.09 18.04
C ASP A 39 -2.19 7.74 17.53
N PHE A 40 -0.92 7.68 17.13
CA PHE A 40 -0.25 6.46 16.69
C PHE A 40 -0.47 5.24 17.62
N LYS A 41 -0.66 5.44 18.93
CA LYS A 41 -0.88 4.31 19.84
C LYS A 41 -2.24 3.65 19.64
N LYS A 42 -3.28 4.43 19.29
CA LYS A 42 -4.65 3.95 19.05
C LYS A 42 -4.77 3.07 17.82
N LEU A 43 -3.88 3.24 16.83
CA LEU A 43 -3.78 2.33 15.68
C LEU A 43 -3.72 0.86 16.11
N GLY A 44 -3.07 0.57 17.24
CA GLY A 44 -2.97 -0.77 17.81
C GLY A 44 -4.26 -1.40 18.31
N GLU A 45 -5.36 -0.65 18.39
CA GLU A 45 -6.69 -1.14 18.79
C GLU A 45 -7.41 -1.81 17.62
N HIS A 46 -7.04 -1.50 16.38
CA HIS A 46 -7.69 -1.98 15.16
C HIS A 46 -7.09 -3.26 14.59
N ASP A 47 -7.87 -4.00 13.81
CA ASP A 47 -7.46 -5.30 13.23
C ASP A 47 -6.42 -5.10 12.12
N VAL A 48 -6.65 -4.06 11.30
CA VAL A 48 -5.80 -3.63 10.19
C VAL A 48 -5.30 -2.22 10.46
N ILE A 49 -4.03 -1.96 10.15
CA ILE A 49 -3.39 -0.65 10.31
C ILE A 49 -2.88 -0.20 8.96
N VAL A 50 -3.23 1.01 8.53
CA VAL A 50 -2.85 1.56 7.22
C VAL A 50 -1.99 2.80 7.40
N PHE A 51 -0.83 2.79 6.77
CA PHE A 51 0.06 3.93 6.59
C PHE A 51 0.05 4.30 5.10
N ASN A 52 -0.81 5.24 4.73
CA ASN A 52 -1.03 5.65 3.35
C ASN A 52 -0.27 6.95 3.05
N TYR A 53 0.88 6.83 2.35
CA TYR A 53 1.75 7.96 2.04
C TYR A 53 2.39 8.63 3.29
N PRO A 54 3.16 7.91 4.13
CA PRO A 54 3.79 8.50 5.31
C PRO A 54 5.02 9.37 4.94
N GLU A 55 4.86 10.69 4.94
CA GLU A 55 5.90 11.69 4.66
C GLU A 55 6.90 11.84 5.83
N GLU A 56 6.45 11.60 7.05
CA GLU A 56 7.30 11.69 8.24
C GLU A 56 8.03 10.38 8.59
N LYS A 57 9.20 10.52 9.20
CA LYS A 57 10.03 9.38 9.62
C LYS A 57 9.47 8.75 10.89
N PHE A 58 9.24 7.44 10.85
CA PHE A 58 8.94 6.65 12.04
C PHE A 58 10.11 6.64 13.05
N ARG A 59 9.80 7.02 14.27
CA ARG A 59 10.65 6.95 15.46
C ARG A 59 10.88 5.49 15.86
N SER A 60 11.97 5.24 16.58
CA SER A 60 12.32 3.88 17.01
C SER A 60 11.27 3.22 17.91
N TRP A 61 10.50 3.99 18.68
CA TRP A 61 9.42 3.45 19.52
C TRP A 61 8.17 3.07 18.71
N GLU A 62 7.87 3.79 17.63
CA GLU A 62 6.79 3.48 16.68
C GLU A 62 7.11 2.17 15.95
N ILE A 63 8.34 2.00 15.47
CA ILE A 63 8.79 0.76 14.82
C ILE A 63 8.69 -0.43 15.77
N ARG A 64 9.00 -0.24 17.07
CA ARG A 64 8.78 -1.28 18.09
C ARG A 64 7.29 -1.60 18.27
N LYS A 65 6.40 -0.62 18.18
CA LYS A 65 4.94 -0.84 18.24
C LYS A 65 4.46 -1.61 17.02
N ILE A 66 4.90 -1.25 15.82
CA ILE A 66 4.63 -1.98 14.56
C ILE A 66 5.06 -3.44 14.69
N SER A 67 6.27 -3.70 15.18
CA SER A 67 6.74 -5.08 15.46
C SER A 67 5.81 -5.83 16.42
N ASN A 68 5.36 -5.16 17.49
CA ASN A 68 4.47 -5.77 18.48
C ASN A 68 3.08 -6.05 17.91
N TRP A 69 2.55 -5.18 17.05
CA TRP A 69 1.27 -5.38 16.36
C TRP A 69 1.34 -6.58 15.41
N LEU A 70 2.42 -6.70 14.63
CA LEU A 70 2.67 -7.85 13.77
C LEU A 70 2.71 -9.15 14.58
N LYS A 71 3.43 -9.18 15.72
CA LYS A 71 3.50 -10.34 16.62
C LYS A 71 2.17 -10.71 17.25
N LYS A 72 1.22 -9.78 17.34
CA LYS A 72 -0.15 -10.00 17.81
C LYS A 72 -1.10 -10.47 16.70
N GLY A 73 -0.60 -10.68 15.49
CA GLY A 73 -1.40 -11.18 14.37
C GLY A 73 -2.14 -10.11 13.59
N LYS A 74 -1.83 -8.82 13.79
CA LYS A 74 -2.46 -7.73 13.05
C LYS A 74 -1.94 -7.66 11.62
N ARG A 75 -2.76 -7.12 10.73
CA ARG A 75 -2.35 -6.73 9.38
C ARG A 75 -1.88 -5.30 9.38
N ILE A 76 -0.77 -5.04 8.70
CA ILE A 76 -0.19 -3.70 8.56
C ILE A 76 0.00 -3.44 7.06
N VAL A 77 -0.46 -2.29 6.58
CA VAL A 77 -0.42 -1.91 5.17
C VAL A 77 0.41 -0.65 5.04
N PHE A 78 1.43 -0.69 4.19
CA PHE A 78 2.20 0.47 3.76
C PHE A 78 1.93 0.74 2.29
N ALA A 79 1.55 1.97 1.95
CA ALA A 79 1.43 2.41 0.57
C ALA A 79 2.28 3.67 0.35
N THR A 80 3.07 3.64 -0.73
CA THR A 80 4.02 4.70 -1.11
C THR A 80 3.56 5.38 -2.40
N TYR A 81 4.42 6.18 -3.02
CA TYR A 81 4.25 6.64 -4.39
C TYR A 81 5.56 6.53 -5.18
N TYR A 82 5.47 6.61 -6.51
CA TYR A 82 6.63 6.43 -7.39
C TYR A 82 7.77 7.41 -7.09
N GLY A 83 8.98 7.01 -7.46
CA GLY A 83 10.16 7.88 -7.43
C GLY A 83 10.57 8.34 -6.03
N ASN A 84 10.03 7.72 -4.97
CA ASN A 84 10.23 8.15 -3.58
C ASN A 84 9.81 9.62 -3.35
N MET A 85 8.69 10.03 -3.97
CA MET A 85 8.10 11.34 -3.71
C MET A 85 7.84 11.52 -2.21
N ASP A 86 8.21 12.71 -1.71
CA ASP A 86 8.14 13.10 -0.30
C ASP A 86 8.80 12.10 0.68
N SER A 87 9.81 11.36 0.21
CA SER A 87 10.56 10.36 1.00
C SER A 87 9.72 9.20 1.54
N THR A 88 8.50 8.98 1.03
CA THR A 88 7.57 7.95 1.51
C THR A 88 8.17 6.55 1.42
N ALA A 89 8.79 6.19 0.29
CA ALA A 89 9.42 4.89 0.10
C ALA A 89 10.60 4.69 1.05
N GLU A 90 11.42 5.72 1.27
CA GLU A 90 12.52 5.69 2.23
C GLU A 90 12.06 5.51 3.67
N ASN A 91 11.00 6.21 4.07
CA ASN A 91 10.43 6.11 5.41
C ASN A 91 9.93 4.69 5.69
N ILE A 92 9.19 4.11 4.74
CA ILE A 92 8.71 2.74 4.82
C ILE A 92 9.88 1.75 4.82
N ASN A 93 10.85 1.90 3.90
CA ASN A 93 12.02 1.02 3.83
C ASN A 93 12.83 1.00 5.13
N LYS A 94 12.92 2.12 5.88
CA LYS A 94 13.57 2.16 7.19
C LYS A 94 12.84 1.29 8.23
N VAL A 95 11.50 1.27 8.18
CA VAL A 95 10.70 0.38 9.03
C VAL A 95 10.98 -1.08 8.64
N LEU A 96 10.80 -1.43 7.37
CA LEU A 96 10.99 -2.80 6.87
C LEU A 96 12.39 -3.34 7.17
N THR A 97 13.42 -2.51 6.98
CA THR A 97 14.82 -2.88 7.28
C THR A 97 15.02 -3.16 8.77
N LYS A 98 14.51 -2.30 9.67
CA LYS A 98 14.62 -2.52 11.12
C LYS A 98 13.83 -3.72 11.62
N LEU A 99 12.80 -4.13 10.89
CA LEU A 99 12.01 -5.32 11.16
C LEU A 99 12.56 -6.57 10.45
N GLU A 100 13.67 -6.45 9.71
CA GLU A 100 14.30 -7.51 8.93
C GLU A 100 13.34 -8.16 7.91
N ILE A 101 12.42 -7.36 7.36
CA ILE A 101 11.46 -7.81 6.35
C ILE A 101 12.09 -7.73 4.97
N PRO A 102 12.11 -8.82 4.19
CA PRO A 102 12.76 -8.88 2.87
C PRO A 102 11.88 -8.27 1.76
N ILE A 103 11.44 -7.04 1.97
CA ILE A 103 10.72 -6.21 1.00
C ILE A 103 11.40 -4.85 0.96
N ARG A 104 11.66 -4.35 -0.25
CA ARG A 104 12.21 -3.01 -0.47
C ARG A 104 11.45 -2.32 -1.59
N ILE A 105 11.00 -1.10 -1.35
CA ILE A 105 10.44 -0.22 -2.36
C ILE A 105 11.58 0.45 -3.12
N ASN A 106 11.52 0.44 -4.45
CA ASN A 106 12.52 1.04 -5.32
C ASN A 106 12.17 2.50 -5.66
N GLY A 107 13.20 3.33 -5.87
CA GLY A 107 13.07 4.73 -6.27
C GLY A 107 12.85 4.89 -7.77
N ASP A 108 11.94 4.10 -8.33
CA ASP A 108 11.61 4.06 -9.75
C ASP A 108 10.10 4.30 -9.99
N VAL A 109 9.69 4.21 -11.24
CA VAL A 109 8.29 4.19 -11.65
C VAL A 109 8.03 3.03 -12.58
N VAL A 110 6.91 2.35 -12.42
CA VAL A 110 6.45 1.31 -13.34
C VAL A 110 5.62 1.95 -14.45
N VAL A 111 5.99 1.64 -15.68
CA VAL A 111 5.29 2.08 -16.89
C VAL A 111 4.96 0.86 -17.75
N ASP A 112 3.83 0.91 -18.44
CA ASP A 112 3.42 -0.11 -19.40
C ASP A 112 2.83 0.54 -20.65
N LEU A 113 3.48 0.36 -21.80
CA LEU A 113 3.04 0.98 -23.06
C LEU A 113 1.90 0.22 -23.73
N GLU A 114 1.69 -1.04 -23.35
CA GLU A 114 0.77 -1.95 -24.05
C GLU A 114 -0.46 -2.29 -23.19
N ASN A 115 -0.25 -2.54 -21.89
CA ASN A 115 -1.28 -3.01 -20.97
C ASN A 115 -1.50 -1.98 -19.85
N ASN A 116 -2.14 -0.87 -20.20
CA ASN A 116 -2.43 0.23 -19.30
C ASN A 116 -3.88 0.73 -19.43
N ALA A 117 -4.32 1.54 -18.47
CA ALA A 117 -5.65 2.14 -18.43
C ALA A 117 -5.66 3.57 -19.01
N GLY A 118 -5.19 3.73 -20.25
CA GLY A 118 -5.23 5.00 -21.00
C GLY A 118 -4.04 5.93 -20.74
N ASP A 119 -3.17 5.60 -19.79
CA ASP A 119 -1.92 6.30 -19.50
C ASP A 119 -0.85 5.26 -19.18
N MET A 120 0.36 5.39 -19.73
CA MET A 120 1.45 4.43 -19.51
C MET A 120 1.84 4.28 -18.02
N MET A 121 1.60 5.28 -17.17
CA MET A 121 1.81 5.21 -15.73
C MET A 121 0.65 4.56 -14.97
N PHE A 122 -0.37 4.05 -15.68
CA PHE A 122 -1.52 3.34 -15.14
C PHE A 122 -1.49 1.87 -15.58
N PRO A 123 -0.43 1.12 -15.23
CA PRO A 123 -0.28 -0.27 -15.65
C PRO A 123 -1.43 -1.12 -15.11
N ILE A 124 -1.94 -2.01 -15.96
CA ILE A 124 -2.87 -3.05 -15.55
C ILE A 124 -2.04 -4.22 -15.03
N CYS A 125 -2.13 -4.46 -13.73
CA CYS A 125 -1.41 -5.51 -13.03
C CYS A 125 -2.34 -6.67 -12.69
N LYS A 126 -1.72 -7.81 -12.38
CA LYS A 126 -2.41 -9.02 -11.94
C LYS A 126 -2.41 -9.10 -10.42
N TYR A 127 -3.59 -9.35 -9.86
CA TYR A 127 -3.78 -9.67 -8.44
C TYR A 127 -4.64 -10.93 -8.34
N LYS A 128 -4.07 -12.08 -7.93
CA LYS A 128 -4.74 -13.38 -7.99
C LYS A 128 -5.29 -13.64 -9.42
N THR A 129 -6.60 -13.75 -9.57
CA THR A 129 -7.33 -13.89 -10.84
C THR A 129 -7.87 -12.56 -11.38
N TYR A 130 -7.72 -11.47 -10.63
CA TYR A 130 -8.24 -10.14 -10.94
C TYR A 130 -7.23 -9.29 -11.71
N LYS A 131 -7.75 -8.30 -12.43
CA LYS A 131 -6.96 -7.25 -13.10
C LYS A 131 -7.19 -5.93 -12.39
N VAL A 132 -6.10 -5.32 -11.94
CA VAL A 132 -6.13 -4.10 -11.14
C VAL A 132 -5.24 -3.06 -11.80
N VAL A 133 -5.65 -1.80 -11.77
CA VAL A 133 -4.81 -0.69 -12.21
C VAL A 133 -3.97 -0.23 -11.02
N MET A 134 -2.67 -0.07 -11.21
CA MET A 134 -1.74 0.38 -10.17
C MET A 134 -1.07 1.69 -10.59
N PRO A 135 -1.77 2.84 -10.52
CA PRO A 135 -1.28 4.09 -11.05
C PRO A 135 -0.04 4.58 -10.30
N CYS A 136 0.92 5.13 -11.04
CA CYS A 136 2.05 5.85 -10.47
C CYS A 136 2.79 5.02 -9.40
N ALA A 137 3.02 3.74 -9.70
CA ALA A 137 3.61 2.80 -8.75
C ALA A 137 5.14 2.74 -8.83
N SER A 138 5.80 2.72 -7.69
CA SER A 138 7.16 2.19 -7.55
C SER A 138 7.17 0.66 -7.69
N SER A 139 8.26 0.11 -8.20
CA SER A 139 8.51 -1.34 -8.12
C SER A 139 9.01 -1.75 -6.74
N LEU A 140 8.87 -3.03 -6.41
CA LEU A 140 9.33 -3.63 -5.17
C LEU A 140 10.32 -4.76 -5.47
N THR A 141 11.40 -4.82 -4.70
CA THR A 141 12.27 -5.99 -4.60
C THR A 141 11.82 -6.87 -3.44
N THR A 142 11.64 -8.17 -3.69
CA THR A 142 11.20 -9.12 -2.67
C THR A 142 11.61 -10.56 -3.00
N ASN A 143 11.58 -11.45 -1.99
CA ASN A 143 11.93 -12.87 -2.12
C ASN A 143 10.65 -13.74 -2.11
N ASN A 144 10.10 -14.04 -3.28
CA ASN A 144 8.90 -14.91 -3.48
C ASN A 144 7.61 -14.47 -2.77
N ASN A 145 7.53 -13.20 -2.37
CA ASN A 145 6.39 -12.64 -1.64
C ASN A 145 5.58 -11.65 -2.51
N ALA A 146 5.63 -11.81 -3.84
CA ALA A 146 4.92 -10.95 -4.77
C ALA A 146 3.40 -11.14 -4.64
N LEU A 147 2.68 -10.04 -4.50
CA LEU A 147 1.23 -10.00 -4.40
C LEU A 147 0.59 -9.46 -5.68
N ILE A 148 1.20 -8.44 -6.27
CA ILE A 148 0.71 -7.72 -7.46
C ILE A 148 1.87 -7.53 -8.43
N ILE A 149 1.68 -7.95 -9.69
CA ILE A 149 2.75 -7.95 -10.72
C ILE A 149 2.23 -7.28 -11.99
N SER A 150 3.02 -6.38 -12.56
CA SER A 150 2.79 -5.85 -13.92
C SER A 150 3.46 -6.78 -14.93
N GLU A 151 2.76 -7.76 -15.49
CA GLU A 151 3.36 -8.85 -16.28
C GLU A 151 4.18 -8.34 -17.49
N THR A 152 3.72 -7.27 -18.15
CA THR A 152 4.33 -6.63 -19.33
C THR A 152 5.05 -5.32 -19.03
N GLY A 153 4.96 -4.84 -17.78
CA GLY A 153 5.49 -3.53 -17.40
C GLY A 153 7.01 -3.47 -17.38
N LEU A 154 7.52 -2.25 -17.42
CA LEU A 154 8.94 -1.91 -17.28
C LEU A 154 9.12 -0.90 -16.16
N THR A 155 10.24 -0.97 -15.44
CA THR A 155 10.64 0.11 -14.53
C THR A 155 11.41 1.20 -15.28
N HIS A 156 11.26 2.45 -14.88
CA HIS A 156 12.08 3.57 -15.33
C HIS A 156 12.80 4.21 -14.14
N PRO A 157 14.12 4.47 -14.23
CA PRO A 157 14.95 4.43 -15.44
C PRO A 157 15.60 3.08 -15.77
N ASN A 158 15.45 2.05 -14.91
CA ASN A 158 16.31 0.87 -14.95
C ASN A 158 15.91 -0.21 -15.97
N GLY A 159 14.69 -0.18 -16.50
CA GLY A 159 14.20 -1.10 -17.52
C GLY A 159 13.92 -2.53 -17.04
N TYR A 160 13.71 -2.74 -15.73
CA TYR A 160 13.40 -4.09 -15.22
C TYR A 160 12.03 -4.54 -15.71
N ARG A 161 11.98 -5.77 -16.24
CA ARG A 161 10.76 -6.38 -16.78
C ARG A 161 9.92 -7.02 -15.69
N SER A 162 8.62 -7.05 -15.93
CA SER A 162 7.63 -7.72 -15.10
C SER A 162 7.68 -7.31 -13.61
N PRO A 163 7.70 -6.00 -13.29
CA PRO A 163 7.93 -5.55 -11.93
C PRO A 163 6.82 -5.96 -10.96
N VAL A 164 7.23 -6.26 -9.74
CA VAL A 164 6.33 -6.41 -8.58
C VAL A 164 5.93 -5.02 -8.12
N VAL A 165 4.64 -4.74 -7.98
CA VAL A 165 4.09 -3.45 -7.50
C VAL A 165 3.34 -3.57 -6.17
N GLY A 166 3.22 -4.80 -5.66
CA GLY A 166 2.74 -5.08 -4.32
C GLY A 166 3.32 -6.38 -3.79
N ALA A 167 3.67 -6.43 -2.51
CA ALA A 167 4.24 -7.61 -1.87
C ALA A 167 3.63 -7.83 -0.48
N MET A 168 3.63 -9.08 -0.02
CA MET A 168 3.07 -9.47 1.27
C MET A 168 4.05 -10.35 2.04
N TYR A 169 4.48 -9.86 3.20
CA TYR A 169 5.23 -10.65 4.17
C TYR A 169 4.26 -11.21 5.22
N LYS A 170 4.39 -12.51 5.55
CA LYS A 170 3.54 -13.18 6.53
C LYS A 170 4.38 -13.89 7.60
N ASP A 171 3.99 -13.69 8.86
CA ASP A 171 4.47 -14.39 10.04
C ASP A 171 3.26 -14.66 10.96
N LYS A 172 3.27 -14.22 12.23
CA LYS A 172 2.08 -14.26 13.10
C LYS A 172 0.97 -13.34 12.59
N GLY A 173 1.35 -12.18 12.09
CA GLY A 173 0.50 -11.24 11.34
C GLY A 173 1.02 -11.09 9.92
N GLU A 174 0.65 -10.01 9.24
CA GLU A 174 1.15 -9.75 7.89
C GLU A 174 1.40 -8.28 7.61
N ILE A 175 2.39 -8.02 6.76
CA ILE A 175 2.72 -6.71 6.22
C ILE A 175 2.50 -6.73 4.72
N ILE A 176 1.64 -5.85 4.25
CA ILE A 176 1.43 -5.59 2.83
C ILE A 176 2.13 -4.28 2.48
N VAL A 177 2.93 -4.31 1.42
CA VAL A 177 3.63 -3.13 0.91
C VAL A 177 3.18 -2.90 -0.52
N LEU A 178 2.71 -1.70 -0.82
CA LEU A 178 2.16 -1.31 -2.11
C LEU A 178 2.99 -0.16 -2.70
N GLY A 179 3.34 -0.30 -3.97
CA GLY A 179 4.12 0.67 -4.73
C GLY A 179 3.39 1.97 -5.02
N THR A 180 2.08 2.02 -4.75
CA THR A 180 1.23 3.19 -4.93
C THR A 180 0.16 3.28 -3.84
N CYS A 181 -0.17 4.50 -3.45
CA CYS A 181 -1.24 4.89 -2.54
C CYS A 181 -2.49 5.35 -3.28
N VAL A 182 -2.45 5.51 -4.60
CA VAL A 182 -3.58 6.06 -5.36
C VAL A 182 -4.46 4.99 -6.01
N PHE A 183 -4.09 3.70 -5.94
CA PHE A 183 -4.93 2.62 -6.50
C PHE A 183 -6.32 2.53 -5.85
N TRP A 184 -6.47 3.04 -4.63
CA TRP A 184 -7.73 3.08 -3.86
C TRP A 184 -8.29 4.51 -3.68
N ASP A 185 -7.81 5.46 -4.49
CA ASP A 185 -8.42 6.79 -4.53
C ASP A 185 -9.79 6.74 -5.23
N ASN A 186 -10.54 7.85 -5.15
CA ASN A 186 -11.91 7.96 -5.64
C ASN A 186 -12.07 7.62 -7.13
N TYR A 187 -11.02 7.90 -7.92
CA TYR A 187 -10.97 7.63 -9.35
C TYR A 187 -10.64 6.17 -9.62
N SER A 188 -9.54 5.70 -9.05
CA SER A 188 -8.96 4.38 -9.30
C SER A 188 -9.82 3.26 -8.77
N LEU A 189 -10.63 3.48 -7.72
CA LEU A 189 -11.59 2.49 -7.24
C LEU A 189 -12.62 2.04 -8.29
N GLU A 190 -12.88 2.85 -9.32
CA GLU A 190 -13.80 2.51 -10.42
C GLU A 190 -13.08 1.86 -11.60
N LEU A 191 -11.75 1.72 -11.55
CA LEU A 191 -10.99 1.06 -12.59
C LEU A 191 -10.91 -0.44 -12.32
N LEU A 192 -11.35 -1.24 -13.31
CA LEU A 192 -11.27 -2.70 -13.28
C LEU A 192 -11.69 -3.29 -11.92
N ASP A 193 -10.84 -4.13 -11.31
CA ASP A 193 -11.11 -4.79 -10.03
C ASP A 193 -10.49 -4.06 -8.83
N ASN A 194 -10.15 -2.77 -8.93
CA ASN A 194 -9.49 -2.03 -7.84
C ASN A 194 -10.30 -1.99 -6.55
N LYS A 195 -11.64 -1.91 -6.65
CA LYS A 195 -12.51 -2.04 -5.47
C LYS A 195 -12.31 -3.38 -4.76
N ILE A 196 -12.20 -4.48 -5.51
CA ILE A 196 -11.97 -5.81 -4.95
C ILE A 196 -10.63 -5.85 -4.24
N LEU A 197 -9.57 -5.34 -4.89
CA LEU A 197 -8.25 -5.25 -4.28
C LEU A 197 -8.30 -4.43 -2.98
N ALA A 198 -8.85 -3.22 -3.01
CA ALA A 198 -8.90 -2.35 -1.84
C ALA A 198 -9.62 -3.01 -0.66
N LEU A 199 -10.76 -3.67 -0.89
CA LEU A 199 -11.48 -4.40 0.15
C LEU A 199 -10.73 -5.62 0.65
N ASP A 200 -10.08 -6.38 -0.23
CA ASP A 200 -9.24 -7.52 0.15
C ASP A 200 -8.05 -7.09 1.01
N ILE A 201 -7.41 -5.95 0.69
CA ILE A 201 -6.32 -5.36 1.49
C ILE A 201 -6.81 -4.96 2.88
N LEU A 202 -8.02 -4.42 3.00
CA LEU A 202 -8.60 -4.01 4.29
C LEU A 202 -9.20 -5.16 5.10
N ARG A 203 -9.25 -6.38 4.56
CA ARG A 203 -9.90 -7.54 5.20
C ARG A 203 -8.89 -8.61 5.62
N CYS A 204 -8.69 -8.80 6.93
CA CYS A 204 -7.91 -9.91 7.49
C CYS A 204 -8.73 -11.18 7.75
#